data_AF-A0A229WB68-F1
#
_entry.id   AF-A0A229WB68-F1
#
_cell.length_a   1.000
_cell.length_b   1.000
_cell.length_c   1.000
_cell.angle_alpha   90.00
_cell.angle_beta   90.00
_cell.angle_gamma   90.00
#
_symmetry.space_group_name_H-M   'P 1'
#
loop_
_entity.id
_entity.type
_entity.pdbx_description
1 polymer ?
#
loop_
_entity_poly.entity_id
_entity_poly.type
_entity_poly.pdbx_seq_one_letter_code
_entity_poly.pdbx_strand_id
1 'polypeptide(L)'
;MAEDAQSTNANHPRQAASPSPPPPAPVPLTPGPRASRLQQVFGQALARTLRANSYANFSGCFPTPAKHVPASLESVWRQLNAKLEESAKAEFDDILHERDAVRHLNELDRLVGEARHRRDNGQGESRVAPHTLTPDELYRAHLTPYLQEAQSSLNARIQATEAENAELAQHIQSQRAEIERLLSSLESIVADIEGAAAAASHFSKENDLRQEAFKMDEEVKARSEI
;
A
#
# COMPACT_ATOMS: atom_id res chain seq x y z
N MET A 1 -51.33 -8.30 13.81
CA MET A 1 -51.76 -7.45 12.68
C MET A 1 -51.20 -6.06 12.93
N ALA A 2 -50.46 -5.40 12.05
CA ALA A 2 -49.74 -5.77 10.82
C ALA A 2 -48.92 -4.48 10.47
N GLU A 3 -47.63 -4.50 10.10
CA GLU A 3 -47.12 -4.74 8.73
C GLU A 3 -47.83 -3.85 7.67
N ASP A 4 -47.17 -3.04 6.84
CA ASP A 4 -45.73 -2.68 6.67
C ASP A 4 -45.67 -1.31 5.89
N ALA A 5 -44.63 -0.71 5.28
CA ALA A 5 -43.27 -1.14 4.90
C ALA A 5 -42.27 0.02 4.66
N GLN A 6 -40.98 -0.36 4.63
CA GLN A 6 -39.79 0.19 3.96
C GLN A 6 -39.86 1.55 3.24
N SER A 7 -38.86 2.41 3.54
CA SER A 7 -37.97 3.01 2.51
C SER A 7 -36.69 3.62 3.13
N THR A 8 -35.89 2.81 3.81
CA THR A 8 -34.53 3.21 4.23
C THR A 8 -33.57 3.18 3.03
N ASN A 9 -33.18 4.36 2.54
CA ASN A 9 -32.34 4.48 1.35
C ASN A 9 -30.90 3.99 1.62
N ALA A 10 -30.57 2.80 1.13
CA ALA A 10 -29.29 2.12 1.37
C ALA A 10 -28.14 2.83 0.63
N ASN A 11 -27.50 3.78 1.32
CA ASN A 11 -26.37 4.55 0.81
C ASN A 11 -25.18 3.63 0.49
N HIS A 12 -24.97 3.32 -0.79
CA HIS A 12 -23.90 2.44 -1.24
C HIS A 12 -22.53 3.10 -0.98
N PRO A 13 -21.58 2.44 -0.29
CA PRO A 13 -20.23 2.99 -0.15
C PRO A 13 -19.58 3.07 -1.53
N ARG A 14 -19.27 4.29 -1.97
CA ARG A 14 -18.58 4.54 -3.23
C ARG A 14 -17.24 3.80 -3.23
N GLN A 15 -17.04 2.94 -4.23
CA GLN A 15 -15.76 2.27 -4.44
C GLN A 15 -14.66 3.33 -4.58
N ALA A 16 -13.59 3.19 -3.79
CA ALA A 16 -12.47 4.13 -3.84
C ALA A 16 -11.79 4.06 -5.21
N ALA A 17 -11.44 5.23 -5.76
CA ALA A 17 -10.69 5.31 -7.02
C ALA A 17 -9.28 4.71 -6.89
N SER A 18 -8.68 4.36 -8.03
CA SER A 18 -7.41 3.62 -8.12
C SER A 18 -6.30 4.13 -7.19
N PRO A 19 -5.49 3.23 -6.60
CA PRO A 19 -4.28 3.63 -5.89
C PRO A 19 -3.23 4.13 -6.89
N SER A 20 -3.21 5.44 -7.12
CA SER A 20 -2.03 6.09 -7.70
C SER A 20 -0.83 5.85 -6.77
N PRO A 21 0.34 5.47 -7.29
CA PRO A 21 1.50 5.19 -6.45
C PRO A 21 1.91 6.43 -5.65
N PRO A 22 2.47 6.27 -4.43
CA PRO A 22 2.94 7.40 -3.64
C PRO A 22 3.99 8.20 -4.43
N PRO A 23 3.94 9.54 -4.42
CA PRO A 23 4.89 10.35 -5.18
C PRO A 23 6.32 10.07 -4.72
N PRO A 24 7.30 10.01 -5.65
CA PRO A 24 8.69 9.75 -5.29
C PRO A 24 9.18 10.81 -4.31
N ALA A 25 9.87 10.36 -3.26
CA ALA A 25 10.34 11.23 -2.17
C ALA A 25 11.06 12.48 -2.72
N PRO A 26 10.71 13.68 -2.23
CA PRO A 26 11.13 14.94 -2.84
C PRO A 26 12.65 15.04 -2.90
N VAL A 27 13.17 15.11 -4.13
CA VAL A 27 14.61 15.25 -4.38
C VAL A 27 15.07 16.59 -3.80
N PRO A 28 16.12 16.64 -2.96
CA PRO A 28 16.60 17.90 -2.41
C PRO A 28 17.08 18.81 -3.55
N LEU A 29 16.62 20.06 -3.54
CA LEU A 29 17.09 21.11 -4.45
C LEU A 29 18.52 21.60 -4.10
N THR A 30 19.04 21.21 -2.95
CA THR A 30 20.42 21.49 -2.52
C THR A 30 21.42 20.80 -3.44
N PRO A 31 22.46 21.48 -3.96
CA PRO A 31 23.44 20.86 -4.86
C PRO A 31 24.14 19.64 -4.25
N GLY A 32 23.91 18.46 -4.83
CA GLY A 32 24.63 17.23 -4.49
C GLY A 32 26.09 17.25 -4.92
N PRO A 33 26.86 16.18 -4.68
CA PRO A 33 28.30 16.16 -4.94
C PRO A 33 28.62 16.32 -6.43
N ARG A 34 27.79 15.79 -7.35
CA ARG A 34 27.95 15.99 -8.80
C ARG A 34 27.58 17.41 -9.25
N ALA A 35 26.48 17.97 -8.74
CA ALA A 35 26.06 19.35 -9.06
C ALA A 35 27.10 20.38 -8.57
N SER A 36 27.55 20.24 -7.32
CA SER A 36 28.62 21.04 -6.74
C SER A 36 29.92 20.97 -7.56
N ARG A 37 30.28 19.77 -8.05
CA ARG A 37 31.47 19.58 -8.89
C ARG A 37 31.31 20.18 -10.28
N LEU A 38 30.12 20.18 -10.87
CA LEU A 38 29.84 20.88 -12.14
C LEU A 38 30.07 22.38 -12.00
N GLN A 39 29.47 23.00 -10.97
CA GLN A 39 29.65 24.42 -10.65
C GLN A 39 31.14 24.76 -10.39
N GLN A 40 31.84 23.91 -9.62
CA GLN A 40 33.27 24.08 -9.36
C GLN A 40 34.12 24.03 -10.64
N VAL A 41 33.87 23.07 -11.53
CA VAL A 41 34.60 22.94 -12.81
C VAL A 41 34.31 24.11 -13.73
N PHE A 42 33.05 24.57 -13.81
CA PHE A 42 32.69 25.76 -14.59
C PHE A 42 33.42 27.02 -14.09
N GLY A 43 33.36 27.31 -12.79
CA GLY A 43 34.06 28.45 -12.20
C GLY A 43 35.58 28.40 -12.40
N GLN A 44 36.19 27.21 -12.30
CA GLN A 44 37.62 27.03 -12.61
C GLN A 44 37.95 27.22 -14.09
N ALA A 45 37.08 26.81 -15.01
CA ALA A 45 37.26 27.01 -16.45
C ALA A 45 37.16 28.50 -16.80
N LEU A 46 36.11 29.18 -16.35
CA LEU A 46 35.90 30.62 -16.54
C LEU A 46 37.08 31.44 -16.00
N ALA A 47 37.54 31.15 -14.77
CA ALA A 47 38.70 31.82 -14.18
C ALA A 47 40.02 31.55 -14.95
N ARG A 48 40.18 30.40 -15.61
CA ARG A 48 41.34 30.14 -16.50
C ARG A 48 41.23 30.93 -17.80
N THR A 49 40.06 31.01 -18.42
CA THR A 49 39.81 31.79 -19.63
C THR A 49 40.08 33.28 -19.40
N LEU A 50 39.57 33.85 -18.30
CA LEU A 50 39.80 35.26 -17.94
C LEU A 50 41.29 35.56 -17.67
N ARG A 51 42.04 34.62 -17.07
CA ARG A 51 43.50 34.74 -16.90
C ARG A 51 44.27 34.68 -18.21
N ALA A 52 43.79 33.92 -19.20
CA ALA A 52 44.40 33.88 -20.53
C ALA A 52 44.22 35.22 -21.29
N ASN A 53 43.08 35.90 -21.09
CA ASN A 53 42.87 37.28 -21.54
C ASN A 53 43.58 38.31 -20.64
N SER A 54 44.90 38.17 -20.48
CA SER A 54 45.72 39.11 -19.71
C SER A 54 45.82 40.48 -20.40
N TYR A 55 45.99 41.54 -19.61
CA TYR A 55 46.15 42.90 -20.17
C TYR A 55 47.40 43.03 -21.08
N ALA A 56 48.45 42.24 -20.84
CA ALA A 56 49.63 42.18 -21.72
C ALA A 56 49.28 41.62 -23.11
N ASN A 57 48.49 40.54 -23.16
CA ASN A 57 48.01 39.95 -24.42
C ASN A 57 47.07 40.93 -25.15
N PHE A 58 46.15 41.56 -24.41
CA PHE A 58 45.18 42.51 -24.96
C PHE A 58 45.83 43.79 -25.52
N SER A 59 46.73 44.43 -24.74
CA SER A 59 47.43 45.64 -25.18
C SER A 59 48.43 45.39 -26.32
N GLY A 60 49.00 44.18 -26.42
CA GLY A 60 49.82 43.77 -27.56
C GLY A 60 49.06 43.78 -28.89
N CYS A 61 47.76 43.45 -28.89
CA CYS A 61 46.89 43.54 -30.07
C CYS A 61 46.48 44.98 -30.44
N PHE A 62 46.61 45.94 -29.51
CA PHE A 62 46.19 47.34 -29.70
C PHE A 62 47.35 48.33 -29.43
N PRO A 63 48.46 48.26 -30.19
CA PRO A 63 49.69 48.99 -29.88
C PRO A 63 49.57 50.52 -29.99
N THR A 64 48.63 51.04 -30.81
CA THR A 64 48.41 52.48 -30.92
C THR A 64 47.63 53.04 -29.72
N PRO A 65 46.44 52.50 -29.34
CA PRO A 65 45.79 52.86 -28.07
C PRO A 65 46.67 52.66 -26.84
N ALA A 66 47.42 51.55 -26.76
CA ALA A 66 48.27 51.25 -25.60
C ALA A 66 49.37 52.30 -25.33
N LYS A 67 49.85 52.99 -26.38
CA LYS A 67 50.84 54.07 -26.26
C LYS A 67 50.24 55.43 -25.92
N HIS A 68 49.04 55.73 -26.42
CA HIS A 68 48.47 57.08 -26.35
C HIS A 68 47.43 57.24 -25.22
N VAL A 69 46.67 56.18 -24.89
CA VAL A 69 45.60 56.23 -23.88
C VAL A 69 45.56 54.92 -23.05
N PRO A 70 46.65 54.52 -22.38
CA PRO A 70 46.72 53.25 -21.66
C PRO A 70 45.64 53.09 -20.57
N ALA A 71 45.34 54.15 -19.82
CA ALA A 71 44.34 54.10 -18.74
C ALA A 71 42.92 53.77 -19.24
N SER A 72 42.52 54.30 -20.41
CA SER A 72 41.23 53.98 -21.02
C SER A 72 41.22 52.56 -21.59
N LEU A 73 42.33 52.10 -22.16
CA LEU A 73 42.45 50.73 -22.67
C LEU A 73 42.37 49.69 -21.53
N GLU A 74 43.02 49.97 -20.40
CA GLU A 74 42.98 49.15 -19.18
C GLU A 74 41.57 49.15 -18.56
N SER A 75 40.87 50.29 -18.58
CA SER A 75 39.47 50.40 -18.16
C SER A 75 38.53 49.56 -19.03
N VAL A 76 38.64 49.66 -20.37
CA VAL A 76 37.86 48.84 -21.31
C VAL A 76 38.16 47.34 -21.14
N TRP A 77 39.43 46.96 -20.95
CA TRP A 77 39.82 45.58 -20.69
C TRP A 77 39.20 45.04 -19.38
N ARG A 78 39.24 45.83 -18.29
CA ARG A 78 38.58 45.49 -17.02
C ARG A 78 37.07 45.32 -17.21
N GLN A 79 36.42 46.28 -17.88
CA GLN A 79 34.97 46.25 -18.11
C GLN A 79 34.54 45.05 -18.96
N LEU A 80 35.31 44.71 -20.01
CA LEU A 80 35.06 43.56 -20.86
C LEU A 80 35.21 42.24 -20.10
N ASN A 81 36.30 42.06 -19.33
CA ASN A 81 36.47 40.85 -18.52
C ASN A 81 35.41 40.74 -17.42
N ALA A 82 35.05 41.84 -16.76
CA ALA A 82 33.99 41.85 -15.75
C ALA A 82 32.63 41.47 -16.34
N LYS A 83 32.24 42.06 -17.48
CA LYS A 83 30.96 41.72 -18.14
C LYS A 83 30.96 40.31 -18.73
N LEU A 84 32.09 39.82 -19.25
CA LEU A 84 32.22 38.43 -19.67
C LEU A 84 32.07 37.46 -18.49
N GLU A 85 32.64 37.78 -17.32
CA GLU A 85 32.50 36.96 -16.10
C GLU A 85 31.07 36.99 -15.55
N GLU A 86 30.42 38.15 -15.55
CA GLU A 86 29.05 38.37 -15.09
C GLU A 86 28.04 37.64 -15.98
N SER A 87 28.07 37.88 -17.30
CA SER A 87 27.18 37.22 -18.26
C SER A 87 27.41 35.72 -18.32
N ALA A 88 28.67 35.23 -18.31
CA ALA A 88 28.93 33.80 -18.34
C ALA A 88 28.39 33.06 -17.10
N LYS A 89 28.36 33.71 -15.93
CA LYS A 89 27.73 33.14 -14.73
C LYS A 89 26.21 33.16 -14.82
N ALA A 90 25.62 34.29 -15.22
CA ALA A 90 24.17 34.42 -15.38
C ALA A 90 23.61 33.38 -16.35
N GLU A 91 24.16 33.29 -17.58
CA GLU A 91 23.76 32.31 -18.59
C GLU A 91 23.94 30.85 -18.10
N PHE A 92 25.00 30.57 -17.33
CA PHE A 92 25.22 29.24 -16.75
C PHE A 92 24.18 28.89 -15.67
N ASP A 93 23.88 29.83 -14.77
CA ASP A 93 22.86 29.63 -13.75
C ASP A 93 21.45 29.54 -14.39
N ASP A 94 21.15 30.34 -15.42
CA ASP A 94 19.90 30.22 -16.18
C ASP A 94 19.78 28.86 -16.88
N ILE A 95 20.85 28.33 -17.48
CA ILE A 95 20.88 26.97 -18.04
C ILE A 95 20.69 25.90 -16.95
N LEU A 96 21.25 26.08 -15.75
CA LEU A 96 21.02 25.16 -14.62
C LEU A 96 19.54 25.13 -14.20
N HIS A 97 18.84 26.26 -14.25
CA HIS A 97 17.41 26.35 -13.95
C HIS A 97 16.53 25.83 -15.10
N GLU A 98 16.77 26.25 -16.34
CA GLU A 98 16.00 25.85 -17.53
C GLU A 98 16.03 24.32 -17.76
N ARG A 99 17.15 23.68 -17.43
CA ARG A 99 17.33 22.22 -17.53
C ARG A 99 17.10 21.49 -16.21
N ASP A 100 16.75 22.21 -15.14
CA ASP A 100 16.58 21.67 -13.78
C ASP A 100 17.73 20.71 -13.41
N ALA A 101 18.95 21.15 -13.73
CA ALA A 101 20.11 20.27 -13.78
C ALA A 101 20.48 19.77 -12.38
N VAL A 102 20.21 20.55 -11.34
CA VAL A 102 20.48 20.16 -9.95
C VAL A 102 19.62 18.96 -9.54
N ARG A 103 18.30 18.96 -9.83
CA ARG A 103 17.43 17.82 -9.51
C ARG A 103 17.88 16.56 -10.25
N HIS A 104 18.11 16.67 -11.57
CA HIS A 104 18.51 15.52 -12.39
C HIS A 104 19.89 14.94 -11.99
N LEU A 105 20.86 15.77 -11.61
CA LEU A 105 22.17 15.30 -11.15
C LEU A 105 22.09 14.67 -9.74
N ASN A 106 21.22 15.18 -8.87
CA ASN A 106 20.95 14.60 -7.55
C ASN A 106 20.20 13.26 -7.65
N GLU A 107 19.23 13.15 -8.55
CA GLU A 107 18.54 11.89 -8.87
C GLU A 107 19.51 10.85 -9.45
N LEU A 108 20.42 11.25 -10.35
CA LEU A 108 21.47 10.38 -10.87
C LEU A 108 22.41 9.87 -9.76
N ASP A 109 22.82 10.72 -8.81
CA ASP A 109 23.65 10.30 -7.68
C ASP A 109 22.88 9.34 -6.74
N ARG A 110 21.57 9.55 -6.52
CA ARG A 110 20.70 8.60 -5.81
C ARG A 110 20.67 7.24 -6.53
N LEU A 111 20.37 7.22 -7.83
CA LEU A 111 20.28 6.00 -8.63
C LEU A 111 21.61 5.22 -8.66
N VAL A 112 22.74 5.92 -8.72
CA VAL A 112 24.08 5.31 -8.60
C VAL A 112 24.32 4.74 -7.20
N GLY A 113 23.80 5.37 -6.14
CA GLY A 113 23.80 4.85 -4.78
C GLY A 113 23.00 3.56 -4.64
N GLU A 114 21.75 3.55 -5.10
CA GLU A 114 20.89 2.36 -5.12
C GLU A 114 21.51 1.21 -5.92
N ALA A 115 22.04 1.50 -7.12
CA ALA A 115 22.66 0.49 -7.98
C ALA A 115 23.93 -0.13 -7.37
N ARG A 116 24.72 0.67 -6.63
CA ARG A 116 25.85 0.14 -5.83
C ARG A 116 25.35 -0.78 -4.74
N HIS A 117 24.38 -0.35 -3.93
CA HIS A 117 23.85 -1.15 -2.84
C HIS A 117 23.26 -2.49 -3.33
N ARG A 118 22.47 -2.49 -4.40
CA ARG A 118 21.92 -3.73 -5.01
C ARG A 118 23.03 -4.67 -5.50
N ARG A 119 24.06 -4.16 -6.19
CA ARG A 119 25.22 -4.96 -6.61
C ARG A 119 25.99 -5.53 -5.42
N ASP A 120 26.22 -4.73 -4.40
CA ASP A 120 27.00 -5.12 -3.21
C ASP A 120 26.23 -6.13 -2.34
N ASN A 121 24.89 -6.17 -2.46
CA ASN A 121 24.00 -7.21 -1.94
C ASN A 121 23.82 -8.41 -2.91
N GLY A 122 24.58 -8.50 -4.01
CA GLY A 122 24.51 -9.60 -5.00
C GLY A 122 23.36 -9.53 -6.03
N GLN A 123 22.49 -8.52 -5.96
CA GLN A 123 21.26 -8.40 -6.78
C GLN A 123 21.50 -7.71 -8.14
N GLY A 124 22.66 -7.92 -8.77
CA GLY A 124 23.16 -7.04 -9.84
C GLY A 124 23.86 -7.70 -11.03
N GLU A 125 23.67 -9.01 -11.25
CA GLU A 125 24.49 -9.79 -12.19
C GLU A 125 24.28 -9.45 -13.68
N SER A 126 23.05 -9.20 -14.12
CA SER A 126 22.75 -8.99 -15.55
C SER A 126 22.70 -7.51 -15.93
N ARG A 127 23.75 -7.02 -16.58
CA ARG A 127 23.88 -5.63 -17.04
C ARG A 127 23.21 -5.40 -18.41
N VAL A 128 21.94 -5.76 -18.54
CA VAL A 128 21.16 -5.53 -19.76
C VAL A 128 21.07 -4.03 -20.04
N ALA A 129 21.37 -3.61 -21.27
CA ALA A 129 21.26 -2.21 -21.66
C ALA A 129 19.80 -1.89 -22.03
N PRO A 130 19.23 -0.72 -21.66
CA PRO A 130 17.83 -0.42 -21.95
C PRO A 130 17.44 -0.48 -23.44
N HIS A 131 18.41 -0.29 -24.34
CA HIS A 131 18.20 -0.36 -25.80
C HIS A 131 18.19 -1.79 -26.37
N THR A 132 18.50 -2.82 -25.58
CA THR A 132 18.40 -4.24 -26.00
C THR A 132 17.13 -4.92 -25.48
N LEU A 133 16.30 -4.22 -24.70
CA LEU A 133 15.02 -4.72 -24.21
C LEU A 133 13.93 -4.53 -25.27
N THR A 134 13.11 -5.55 -25.46
CA THR A 134 11.93 -5.48 -26.33
C THR A 134 10.80 -4.66 -25.68
N PRO A 135 9.87 -4.07 -26.47
CA PRO A 135 8.72 -3.36 -25.92
C PRO A 135 7.84 -4.22 -25.00
N ASP A 136 7.76 -5.52 -25.29
CA ASP A 136 6.99 -6.51 -24.54
C ASP A 136 7.63 -6.83 -23.17
N GLU A 137 8.95 -6.92 -23.10
CA GLU A 137 9.69 -7.03 -21.82
C GLU A 137 9.55 -5.77 -20.97
N LEU A 138 9.64 -4.57 -21.57
CA LEU A 138 9.42 -3.30 -20.88
C LEU A 138 7.99 -3.18 -20.33
N TYR A 139 6.99 -3.58 -21.13
CA TYR A 139 5.59 -3.60 -20.72
C TYR A 139 5.34 -4.59 -19.56
N ARG A 140 5.86 -5.82 -19.65
CA ARG A 140 5.77 -6.78 -18.53
C ARG A 140 6.50 -6.28 -17.30
N ALA A 141 7.71 -5.73 -17.42
CA ALA A 141 8.46 -5.21 -16.29
C ALA A 141 7.71 -4.10 -15.54
N HIS A 142 6.98 -3.24 -16.27
CA HIS A 142 6.12 -2.22 -15.66
C HIS A 142 4.84 -2.78 -15.03
N LEU A 143 4.21 -3.81 -15.61
CA LEU A 143 2.99 -4.42 -15.06
C LEU A 143 3.25 -5.35 -13.86
N THR A 144 4.37 -6.07 -13.84
CA THR A 144 4.72 -7.04 -12.80
C THR A 144 4.48 -6.55 -11.36
N PRO A 145 4.96 -5.36 -10.91
CA PRO A 145 4.72 -4.91 -9.54
C PRO A 145 3.23 -4.73 -9.21
N TYR A 146 2.42 -4.15 -10.10
CA TYR A 146 0.98 -3.98 -9.89
C TYR A 146 0.24 -5.33 -9.84
N LEU A 147 0.66 -6.29 -10.67
CA LEU A 147 0.10 -7.66 -10.65
C LEU A 147 0.50 -8.41 -9.38
N GLN A 148 1.71 -8.20 -8.86
CA GLN A 148 2.17 -8.77 -7.58
C GLN A 148 1.43 -8.17 -6.38
N GLU A 149 1.15 -6.85 -6.38
CA GLU A 149 0.32 -6.19 -5.37
C GLU A 149 -1.12 -6.70 -5.41
N ALA A 150 -1.72 -6.80 -6.60
CA ALA A 150 -3.05 -7.37 -6.76
C ALA A 150 -3.12 -8.84 -6.31
N GLN A 151 -2.11 -9.65 -6.66
CA GLN A 151 -2.02 -11.06 -6.26
C GLN A 151 -1.88 -11.21 -4.74
N SER A 152 -1.03 -10.41 -4.08
CA SER A 152 -0.87 -10.48 -2.63
C SER A 152 -2.14 -10.02 -1.90
N SER A 153 -2.83 -9.00 -2.39
CA SER A 153 -4.13 -8.56 -1.87
C SER A 153 -5.22 -9.62 -2.02
N LEU A 154 -5.29 -10.32 -3.16
CA LEU A 154 -6.23 -11.43 -3.37
C LEU A 154 -5.89 -12.63 -2.45
N ASN A 155 -4.62 -13.02 -2.37
CA ASN A 155 -4.19 -14.13 -1.50
C ASN A 155 -4.51 -13.86 -0.03
N ALA A 156 -4.31 -12.63 0.46
CA ALA A 156 -4.67 -12.25 1.83
C ALA A 156 -6.19 -12.32 2.09
N ARG A 157 -7.02 -11.95 1.10
CA ARG A 157 -8.49 -12.10 1.20
C ARG A 157 -8.92 -13.57 1.20
N ILE A 158 -8.32 -14.39 0.33
CA ILE A 158 -8.57 -15.83 0.28
C ILE A 158 -8.26 -16.45 1.65
N GLN A 159 -7.06 -16.21 2.19
CA GLN A 159 -6.65 -16.71 3.50
C GLN A 159 -7.57 -16.25 4.65
N ALA A 160 -8.06 -15.01 4.62
CA ALA A 160 -9.05 -14.54 5.59
C ALA A 160 -10.38 -15.32 5.47
N THR A 161 -10.91 -15.46 4.25
CA THR A 161 -12.15 -16.23 4.04
C THR A 161 -11.98 -17.73 4.32
N GLU A 162 -10.80 -18.31 4.11
CA GLU A 162 -10.50 -19.71 4.46
C GLU A 162 -10.48 -19.90 5.99
N ALA A 163 -9.94 -18.93 6.74
CA ALA A 163 -9.98 -18.94 8.21
C ALA A 163 -11.41 -18.77 8.75
N GLU A 164 -12.19 -17.81 8.23
CA GLU A 164 -13.60 -17.62 8.59
C GLU A 164 -14.44 -18.87 8.29
N ASN A 165 -14.25 -19.50 7.12
CA ASN A 165 -14.93 -20.75 6.78
C ASN A 165 -14.52 -21.92 7.68
N ALA A 166 -13.25 -21.99 8.12
CA ALA A 166 -12.80 -23.02 9.05
C ALA A 166 -13.42 -22.86 10.45
N GLU A 167 -13.49 -21.62 10.96
CA GLU A 167 -14.17 -21.30 12.24
C GLU A 167 -15.67 -21.63 12.18
N LEU A 168 -16.36 -21.22 11.11
CA LEU A 168 -17.77 -21.53 10.89
C LEU A 168 -18.02 -23.05 10.75
N ALA A 169 -17.13 -23.77 10.06
CA ALA A 169 -17.22 -25.23 9.96
C ALA A 169 -17.03 -25.92 11.32
N GLN A 170 -16.10 -25.43 12.16
CA GLN A 170 -15.91 -25.93 13.53
C GLN A 170 -17.13 -25.63 14.41
N HIS A 171 -17.73 -24.45 14.30
CA HIS A 171 -18.95 -24.08 15.03
C HIS A 171 -20.16 -24.93 14.61
N ILE A 172 -20.32 -25.23 13.32
CA ILE A 172 -21.38 -26.14 12.83
C ILE A 172 -21.15 -27.56 13.35
N GLN A 173 -19.90 -28.02 13.48
CA GLN A 173 -19.59 -29.34 14.05
C GLN A 173 -19.90 -29.42 15.55
N SER A 174 -19.54 -28.40 16.35
CA SER A 174 -19.86 -28.38 17.78
C SER A 174 -21.37 -28.30 18.02
N GLN A 175 -22.10 -27.47 17.27
CA GLN A 175 -23.56 -27.40 17.34
C GLN A 175 -24.24 -28.72 16.97
N ARG A 176 -23.72 -29.46 15.96
CA ARG A 176 -24.25 -30.78 15.62
C ARG A 176 -24.07 -31.80 16.75
N ALA A 177 -22.89 -31.83 17.37
CA ALA A 177 -22.62 -32.70 18.52
C ALA A 177 -23.47 -32.31 19.76
N GLU A 178 -23.74 -31.02 19.96
CA GLU A 178 -24.66 -30.56 21.01
C GLU A 178 -26.10 -31.01 20.73
N ILE A 179 -26.59 -30.86 19.50
CA ILE A 179 -27.93 -31.32 19.09
C ILE A 179 -28.06 -32.84 19.28
N GLU A 180 -27.06 -33.63 18.88
CA GLU A 180 -27.04 -35.08 19.07
C GLU A 180 -27.10 -35.48 20.55
N ARG A 181 -26.38 -34.74 21.42
CA ARG A 181 -26.46 -34.93 22.89
C ARG A 181 -27.80 -34.50 23.49
N LEU A 182 -28.43 -33.46 22.94
CA LEU A 182 -29.77 -33.01 23.37
C LEU A 182 -30.86 -33.98 22.93
N LEU A 183 -30.78 -34.53 21.72
CA LEU A 183 -31.71 -35.54 21.21
C LEU A 183 -31.62 -36.83 22.03
N SER A 184 -30.43 -37.39 22.24
CA SER A 184 -30.25 -38.59 23.09
C SER A 184 -30.68 -38.37 24.55
N SER A 185 -30.52 -37.17 25.09
CA SER A 185 -31.07 -36.78 26.40
C SER A 185 -32.61 -36.76 26.41
N LEU A 186 -33.24 -36.23 25.36
CA LEU A 186 -34.70 -36.25 25.19
C LEU A 186 -35.24 -37.67 24.98
N GLU A 187 -34.55 -38.52 24.21
CA GLU A 187 -34.90 -39.93 24.02
C GLU A 187 -34.88 -40.69 25.35
N SER A 188 -33.88 -40.45 26.21
CA SER A 188 -33.85 -41.00 27.58
C SER A 188 -35.04 -40.51 28.41
N ILE A 189 -35.34 -39.20 28.40
CA ILE A 189 -36.45 -38.63 29.17
C ILE A 189 -37.81 -39.16 28.67
N VAL A 190 -37.98 -39.38 27.36
CA VAL A 190 -39.18 -40.02 26.79
C VAL A 190 -39.28 -41.47 27.25
N ALA A 191 -38.19 -42.24 27.21
CA ALA A 191 -38.17 -43.61 27.71
C ALA A 191 -38.46 -43.71 29.22
N ASP A 192 -37.96 -42.76 30.02
CA ASP A 192 -38.26 -42.66 31.46
C ASP A 192 -39.75 -42.34 31.70
N ILE A 193 -40.35 -41.45 30.89
CA ILE A 193 -41.79 -41.12 30.95
C ILE A 193 -42.66 -42.31 30.50
N GLU A 194 -42.28 -43.01 29.43
CA GLU A 194 -42.97 -44.22 28.97
C GLU A 194 -42.88 -45.34 30.02
N GLY A 195 -41.71 -45.53 30.64
CA GLY A 195 -41.52 -46.45 31.76
C GLY A 195 -42.36 -46.08 32.98
N ALA A 196 -42.42 -44.80 33.35
CA ALA A 196 -43.26 -44.31 34.44
C ALA A 196 -44.77 -44.48 34.14
N ALA A 197 -45.20 -44.22 32.91
CA ALA A 197 -46.58 -44.42 32.46
C ALA A 197 -46.96 -45.91 32.45
N ALA A 198 -46.05 -46.78 31.98
CA ALA A 198 -46.23 -48.22 32.01
C ALA A 198 -46.37 -48.73 33.46
N ALA A 199 -45.47 -48.31 34.37
CA ALA A 199 -45.51 -48.65 35.78
C ALA A 199 -46.79 -48.14 36.48
N ALA A 200 -47.22 -46.92 36.20
CA ALA A 200 -48.50 -46.38 36.69
C ALA A 200 -49.71 -47.20 36.19
N SER A 201 -49.68 -47.63 34.92
CA SER A 201 -50.72 -48.51 34.36
C SER A 201 -50.73 -49.90 34.98
N HIS A 202 -49.56 -50.43 35.36
CA HIS A 202 -49.40 -51.72 36.04
C HIS A 202 -49.95 -51.62 37.48
N PHE A 203 -49.53 -50.60 38.22
CA PHE A 203 -50.01 -50.33 39.58
C PHE A 203 -51.53 -50.09 39.65
N SER A 204 -52.12 -49.51 38.59
CA SER A 204 -53.58 -49.35 38.45
C SER A 204 -54.32 -50.68 38.17
N LYS A 205 -53.67 -51.63 37.49
CA LYS A 205 -54.22 -52.96 37.19
C LYS A 205 -54.08 -53.93 38.37
N GLU A 206 -52.99 -53.88 39.12
CA GLU A 206 -52.71 -54.78 40.25
C GLU A 206 -53.41 -54.39 41.56
N ASN A 207 -53.76 -53.12 41.75
CA ASN A 207 -54.51 -52.71 42.95
C ASN A 207 -56.02 -52.90 42.75
N ASP A 208 -56.51 -54.12 43.01
CA ASP A 208 -57.95 -54.42 43.06
C ASP A 208 -58.71 -53.40 43.94
N LEU A 209 -58.15 -53.06 45.12
CA LEU A 209 -58.69 -52.04 46.03
C LEU A 209 -58.92 -50.66 45.38
N ARG A 210 -58.14 -50.28 44.36
CA ARG A 210 -58.36 -49.03 43.61
C ARG A 210 -59.46 -49.17 42.56
N GLN A 211 -59.62 -50.35 41.96
CA GLN A 211 -60.73 -50.63 41.05
C GLN A 211 -62.05 -50.76 41.82
N GLU A 212 -62.03 -51.34 43.03
CA GLU A 212 -63.16 -51.34 43.96
C GLU A 212 -63.49 -49.93 44.44
N ALA A 213 -62.50 -49.11 44.80
CA ALA A 213 -62.74 -47.71 45.15
C ALA A 213 -63.36 -46.90 44.00
N PHE A 214 -62.89 -47.08 42.75
CA PHE A 214 -63.50 -46.44 41.58
C PHE A 214 -64.94 -46.92 41.32
N LYS A 215 -65.21 -48.22 41.47
CA LYS A 215 -66.57 -48.78 41.36
C LYS A 215 -67.49 -48.26 42.46
N MET A 216 -67.00 -48.13 43.70
CA MET A 216 -67.76 -47.52 44.79
C MET A 216 -68.02 -46.03 44.57
N ASP A 217 -67.08 -45.27 44.01
CA ASP A 217 -67.30 -43.85 43.69
C ASP A 217 -68.35 -43.69 42.59
N GLU A 218 -68.27 -44.48 41.51
CA GLU A 218 -69.31 -44.56 40.47
C GLU A 218 -70.68 -44.99 41.06
N GLU A 219 -70.73 -45.99 41.94
CA GLU A 219 -71.98 -46.42 42.60
C GLU A 219 -72.55 -45.35 43.55
N VAL A 220 -71.71 -44.65 44.32
CA VAL A 220 -72.14 -43.56 45.21
C VAL A 220 -72.67 -42.38 44.39
N LYS A 221 -72.02 -42.07 43.27
CA LYS A 221 -72.41 -41.00 42.35
C LYS A 221 -73.73 -41.33 41.65
N ALA A 222 -73.88 -42.54 41.12
CA ALA A 222 -75.14 -43.02 40.54
C ALA A 222 -76.28 -43.08 41.57
N ARG A 223 -76.00 -43.30 42.86
CA ARG A 223 -76.97 -43.19 43.97
C ARG A 223 -77.26 -41.75 44.41
N SER A 224 -76.49 -40.76 43.94
CA SER A 224 -76.72 -39.33 44.21
C SER A 224 -77.47 -38.60 43.09
N GLU A 225 -77.70 -39.28 41.96
CA GLU A 225 -78.43 -38.79 40.79
C GLU A 225 -79.86 -39.38 40.71
N ILE A 226 -80.38 -39.91 41.83
CA ILE A 226 -81.74 -40.49 42.02
C ILE A 226 -82.44 -39.81 43.20
#